data_AF-A0A2H0S5Y7-F1
#
_entry.id   AF-A0A2H0S5Y7-F1
#
_cell.length_a   1.000
_cell.length_b   1.000
_cell.length_c   1.000
_cell.angle_alpha   90.00
_cell.angle_beta   90.00
_cell.angle_gamma   90.00
#
_symmetry.space_group_name_H-M   'P 1'
#
loop_
_entity.id
_entity.type
_entity.pdbx_description
1 polymer ?
#
loop_
_entity_poly.entity_id
_entity_poly.type
_entity_poly.pdbx_seq_one_letter_code
_entity_poly.pdbx_strand_id
1 'polypeptide(L)'
;MQKSCTNCGSSFEITDADLAFIEKISPTFSGKKYHIPAPNHCPDCRLQYRMSHRNERNLYHRKCDLTGKQIISMHSPEEPFPVYEQEAWWGDQYDPLAYGREFDFSRLFFEQFKELELAVPKLALINAKSENSTYTNYSAENRNLYMVVGGLGAEDCYYSYRVFYSKDICDCYDIYKCERCYECSESGNLYNCTFCTNCFTSFDLVLCKDCIGCKNCFGCVNLRNKQFFIYNQPFSEESYRSRVAELKKNLKLVKPDIEKLHATVPHRFAQQVQCENVTGDQLWQCKDCANCYTLKNSRDCAYTRIGENSKDCTDCNFCDNCELQYLS
;
A
#
# COMPACT_ATOMS: atom_id res chain seq x y z
N MET A 1 29.96 -3.53 -10.56
CA MET A 1 30.27 -3.07 -11.94
C MET A 1 29.56 -1.77 -12.24
N GLN A 2 30.28 -0.73 -12.68
CA GLN A 2 29.67 0.56 -13.01
C GLN A 2 29.06 0.61 -14.43
N LYS A 3 27.88 1.23 -14.56
CA LYS A 3 27.25 1.64 -15.82
C LYS A 3 26.82 3.12 -15.77
N SER A 4 26.54 3.70 -16.93
CA SER A 4 25.77 4.94 -17.08
C SER A 4 24.35 4.60 -17.54
N CYS A 5 23.35 5.29 -17.00
CA CYS A 5 21.94 5.10 -17.34
C CYS A 5 21.63 5.60 -18.76
N THR A 6 21.08 4.74 -19.62
CA THR A 6 20.73 5.11 -21.01
C THR A 6 19.59 6.14 -21.13
N ASN A 7 18.82 6.38 -20.05
CA ASN A 7 17.74 7.37 -20.03
C ASN A 7 18.17 8.74 -19.45
N CYS A 8 18.98 8.77 -18.39
CA CYS A 8 19.32 10.00 -17.67
C CYS A 8 20.82 10.27 -17.47
N GLY A 9 21.70 9.45 -18.04
CA GLY A 9 23.17 9.58 -17.95
C GLY A 9 23.76 9.21 -16.57
N SER A 10 22.97 9.25 -15.50
CA SER A 10 23.40 8.97 -14.13
C SER A 10 24.20 7.66 -14.01
N SER A 11 25.32 7.73 -13.29
CA SER A 11 26.15 6.57 -12.97
C SER A 11 25.43 5.68 -11.96
N PHE A 12 25.41 4.37 -12.19
CA PHE A 12 24.84 3.38 -11.27
C PHE A 12 25.67 2.09 -11.27
N GLU A 13 25.62 1.37 -10.15
CA GLU A 13 26.28 0.06 -10.02
C GLU A 13 25.28 -1.08 -10.33
N ILE A 14 25.82 -2.15 -10.90
CA ILE A 14 25.28 -3.51 -10.89
C ILE A 14 26.24 -4.34 -10.05
N THR A 15 25.80 -4.80 -8.88
CA THR A 15 26.60 -5.56 -7.93
C THR A 15 26.71 -7.04 -8.33
N ASP A 16 27.61 -7.79 -7.69
CA ASP A 16 27.67 -9.25 -7.87
C ASP A 16 26.40 -9.94 -7.35
N ALA A 17 25.68 -9.33 -6.39
CA ALA A 17 24.38 -9.78 -5.94
C ALA A 17 23.29 -9.58 -6.99
N ASP A 18 23.29 -8.44 -7.72
CA ASP A 18 22.39 -8.23 -8.86
C ASP A 18 22.64 -9.28 -9.95
N LEU A 19 23.90 -9.56 -10.28
CA LEU A 19 24.28 -10.56 -11.28
C LEU A 19 23.88 -11.98 -10.84
N ALA A 20 24.09 -12.34 -9.57
CA ALA A 20 23.64 -13.60 -9.00
C ALA A 20 22.11 -13.72 -9.00
N PHE A 21 21.38 -12.63 -8.71
CA PHE A 21 19.93 -12.60 -8.78
C PHE A 21 19.43 -12.78 -10.22
N ILE A 22 19.97 -12.02 -11.19
CA ILE A 22 19.68 -12.14 -12.63
C ILE A 22 19.89 -13.57 -13.13
N GLU A 23 20.99 -14.22 -12.72
CA GLU A 23 21.28 -15.60 -13.10
C GLU A 23 20.37 -16.61 -12.38
N LYS A 24 19.88 -16.30 -11.16
CA LYS A 24 18.87 -17.09 -10.42
C LYS A 24 17.48 -17.05 -11.07
N ILE A 25 17.08 -15.90 -11.63
CA ILE A 25 15.77 -15.72 -12.29
C ILE A 25 15.75 -16.05 -13.79
N SER A 26 16.92 -16.24 -14.42
CA SER A 26 17.02 -16.48 -15.87
C SER A 26 16.40 -17.83 -16.29
N PRO A 27 15.32 -17.85 -17.10
CA PRO A 27 14.52 -19.05 -17.33
C PRO A 27 15.24 -20.12 -18.16
N THR A 28 14.78 -21.36 -18.03
CA THR A 28 15.30 -22.51 -18.78
C THR A 28 14.16 -23.24 -19.49
N PHE A 29 14.25 -23.32 -20.82
CA PHE A 29 13.26 -24.00 -21.68
C PHE A 29 13.94 -25.12 -22.44
N SER A 30 13.36 -26.33 -22.43
CA SER A 30 13.90 -27.53 -23.11
C SER A 30 15.39 -27.80 -22.84
N GLY A 31 15.84 -27.59 -21.60
CA GLY A 31 17.23 -27.77 -21.17
C GLY A 31 18.20 -26.63 -21.54
N LYS A 32 17.75 -25.63 -22.31
CA LYS A 32 18.53 -24.43 -22.65
C LYS A 32 18.18 -23.28 -21.71
N LYS A 33 19.18 -22.67 -21.09
CA LYS A 33 19.01 -21.44 -20.29
C LYS A 33 19.00 -20.19 -21.18
N TYR A 34 18.15 -19.24 -20.83
CA TYR A 34 17.96 -17.96 -21.50
C TYR A 34 18.31 -16.85 -20.50
N HIS A 35 19.53 -16.32 -20.62
CA HIS A 35 20.05 -15.32 -19.69
C HIS A 35 19.35 -13.96 -19.88
N ILE A 36 18.84 -13.40 -18.78
CA ILE A 36 18.21 -12.08 -18.73
C ILE A 36 19.33 -11.01 -18.72
N PRO A 37 19.30 -9.99 -19.61
CA PRO A 37 20.37 -9.01 -19.67
C PRO A 37 20.35 -8.04 -18.47
N ALA A 38 21.52 -7.77 -17.88
CA ALA A 38 21.63 -6.85 -16.76
C ALA A 38 21.25 -5.40 -17.17
N PRO A 39 20.51 -4.65 -16.32
CA PRO A 39 19.76 -3.46 -16.71
C PRO A 39 20.63 -2.33 -17.27
N ASN A 40 20.06 -1.50 -18.16
CA ASN A 40 20.70 -0.29 -18.69
C ASN A 40 20.13 1.01 -18.07
N HIS A 41 19.09 0.89 -17.24
CA HIS A 41 18.46 2.00 -16.52
C HIS A 41 18.76 1.95 -15.01
N CYS A 42 19.07 3.10 -14.42
CA CYS A 42 19.22 3.25 -12.97
C CYS A 42 17.87 3.02 -12.24
N PRO A 43 17.89 2.68 -10.94
CA PRO A 43 16.67 2.33 -10.19
C PRO A 43 15.54 3.36 -10.27
N ASP A 44 15.85 4.66 -10.23
CA ASP A 44 14.85 5.73 -10.28
C ASP A 44 14.11 5.81 -11.62
N CYS A 45 14.77 5.45 -12.73
CA CYS A 45 14.13 5.37 -14.03
C CYS A 45 13.21 4.13 -14.10
N ARG A 46 13.65 2.99 -13.55
CA ARG A 46 12.83 1.75 -13.48
C ARG A 46 11.59 1.96 -12.60
N LEU A 47 11.75 2.69 -11.49
CA LEU A 47 10.63 3.11 -10.64
C LEU A 47 9.61 3.97 -11.40
N GLN A 48 10.06 4.95 -12.19
CA GLN A 48 9.17 5.78 -13.01
C GLN A 48 8.36 4.93 -14.01
N TYR A 49 9.01 4.01 -14.74
CA TYR A 49 8.32 3.11 -15.67
C TYR A 49 7.29 2.21 -14.95
N ARG A 50 7.62 1.64 -13.79
CA ARG A 50 6.62 0.84 -13.01
C ARG A 50 5.45 1.69 -12.50
N MET A 51 5.69 2.96 -12.17
CA MET A 51 4.63 3.86 -11.68
C MET A 51 3.75 4.44 -12.79
N SER A 52 4.24 4.60 -14.03
CA SER A 52 3.42 5.09 -15.15
C SER A 52 2.27 4.15 -15.55
N HIS A 53 2.29 2.88 -15.09
CA HIS A 53 1.21 1.91 -15.30
C HIS A 53 0.26 1.78 -14.10
N ARG A 54 0.37 2.62 -13.06
CA ARG A 54 -0.56 2.64 -11.91
C ARG A 54 -1.38 3.92 -11.88
N ASN A 55 -2.69 3.79 -11.70
CA ASN A 55 -3.55 4.92 -11.38
C ASN A 55 -4.48 4.59 -10.21
N GLU A 56 -4.18 5.18 -9.07
CA GLU A 56 -4.88 4.96 -7.80
C GLU A 56 -5.92 6.03 -7.48
N ARG A 57 -5.89 7.20 -8.16
CA ARG A 57 -6.60 8.41 -7.70
C ARG A 57 -7.26 9.26 -8.79
N ASN A 58 -6.82 9.17 -10.04
CA ASN A 58 -7.45 9.92 -11.13
C ASN A 58 -8.66 9.13 -11.63
N LEU A 59 -9.85 9.48 -11.15
CA LEU A 59 -11.10 8.84 -11.51
C LEU A 59 -11.80 9.63 -12.61
N TYR A 60 -12.17 8.95 -13.69
CA TYR A 60 -12.81 9.53 -14.87
C TYR A 60 -14.24 8.99 -15.02
N HIS A 61 -15.17 9.85 -15.44
CA HIS A 61 -16.42 9.41 -16.03
C HIS A 61 -16.16 8.98 -17.48
N ARG A 62 -16.44 7.72 -17.81
CA ARG A 62 -16.50 7.23 -19.19
C ARG A 62 -17.69 6.31 -19.38
N LYS A 63 -17.93 5.86 -20.60
CA LYS A 63 -18.83 4.73 -20.86
C LYS A 63 -18.05 3.42 -20.76
N CYS A 64 -18.73 2.36 -20.34
CA CYS A 64 -18.30 0.98 -20.54
C CYS A 64 -18.39 0.66 -22.04
N ASP A 65 -17.31 0.22 -22.67
CA ASP A 65 -17.26 0.00 -24.11
C ASP A 65 -18.03 -1.25 -24.57
N LEU A 66 -18.41 -2.13 -23.64
CA LEU A 66 -19.27 -3.30 -23.91
C LEU A 66 -20.76 -3.01 -23.67
N THR A 67 -21.11 -2.33 -22.56
CA THR A 67 -22.51 -2.18 -22.10
C THR A 67 -23.09 -0.78 -22.32
N GLY A 68 -22.27 0.20 -22.68
CA GLY A 68 -22.67 1.59 -22.88
C GLY A 68 -23.08 2.36 -21.60
N LYS A 69 -23.11 1.69 -20.43
CA LYS A 69 -23.40 2.33 -19.14
C LYS A 69 -22.37 3.42 -18.81
N GLN A 70 -22.79 4.45 -18.07
CA GLN A 70 -21.88 5.43 -17.49
C GLN A 70 -21.19 4.84 -16.25
N ILE A 71 -19.87 4.94 -16.20
CA ILE A 71 -19.02 4.28 -15.20
C ILE A 71 -17.94 5.22 -14.66
N ILE A 72 -17.41 4.88 -13.49
CA ILE A 72 -16.16 5.44 -12.95
C ILE A 72 -15.01 4.53 -13.38
N SER A 73 -13.89 5.11 -13.84
CA SER A 73 -12.71 4.35 -14.25
C SER A 73 -11.39 5.03 -13.91
N MET A 74 -10.33 4.23 -13.75
CA MET A 74 -8.93 4.67 -13.71
C MET A 74 -8.33 4.93 -15.10
N HIS A 75 -9.12 4.81 -16.17
CA HIS A 75 -8.74 5.06 -17.56
C HIS A 75 -9.50 6.26 -18.12
N SER A 76 -8.79 7.21 -18.74
CA SER A 76 -9.42 8.41 -19.30
C SER A 76 -10.31 8.07 -20.52
N PRO A 77 -11.27 8.93 -20.93
CA PRO A 77 -12.04 8.71 -22.15
C PRO A 77 -11.22 8.80 -23.45
N GLU A 78 -9.95 9.21 -23.37
CA GLU A 78 -9.03 9.36 -24.51
C GLU A 78 -8.15 8.12 -24.71
N GLU A 79 -8.21 7.15 -23.78
CA GLU A 79 -7.42 5.92 -23.86
C GLU A 79 -7.81 5.07 -25.09
N PRO A 80 -6.84 4.64 -25.92
CA PRO A 80 -7.10 3.98 -27.21
C PRO A 80 -7.51 2.50 -27.12
N PHE A 81 -7.88 2.01 -25.94
CA PHE A 81 -8.26 0.61 -25.68
C PHE A 81 -9.65 0.52 -25.02
N PRO A 82 -10.40 -0.58 -25.21
CA PRO A 82 -11.71 -0.77 -24.58
C PRO A 82 -11.59 -0.88 -23.05
N VAL A 83 -12.59 -0.39 -22.32
CA VAL A 83 -12.64 -0.49 -20.86
C VAL A 83 -14.01 -0.97 -20.39
N TYR A 84 -14.03 -2.04 -19.60
CA TYR A 84 -15.25 -2.72 -19.16
C TYR A 84 -15.48 -2.55 -17.65
N GLU A 85 -16.75 -2.43 -17.26
CA GLU A 85 -17.18 -2.43 -15.86
C GLU A 85 -17.05 -3.81 -15.21
N GLN A 86 -17.04 -3.86 -13.87
CA GLN A 86 -16.83 -5.09 -13.09
C GLN A 86 -17.86 -6.18 -13.43
N GLU A 87 -19.14 -5.82 -13.57
CA GLU A 87 -20.21 -6.76 -13.93
C GLU A 87 -20.05 -7.37 -15.32
N ALA A 88 -19.48 -6.60 -16.26
CA ALA A 88 -19.28 -7.03 -17.64
C ALA A 88 -17.95 -7.78 -17.82
N TRP A 89 -16.92 -7.41 -17.05
CA TRP A 89 -15.61 -8.05 -17.01
C TRP A 89 -15.64 -9.43 -16.35
N TRP A 90 -16.43 -9.62 -15.28
CA TRP A 90 -16.57 -10.90 -14.58
C TRP A 90 -17.80 -11.72 -15.02
N GLY A 91 -18.47 -11.34 -16.11
CA GLY A 91 -19.67 -12.00 -16.62
C GLY A 91 -19.52 -12.46 -18.08
N ASP A 92 -20.40 -13.35 -18.53
CA ASP A 92 -20.31 -14.07 -19.81
C ASP A 92 -20.64 -13.22 -21.06
N GLN A 93 -20.44 -11.90 -21.01
CA GLN A 93 -20.82 -10.95 -22.08
C GLN A 93 -19.75 -10.81 -23.18
N TYR A 94 -18.55 -11.35 -22.98
CA TYR A 94 -17.47 -11.41 -23.96
C TYR A 94 -16.61 -12.65 -23.74
N ASP A 95 -15.94 -13.12 -24.79
CA ASP A 95 -14.90 -14.15 -24.68
C ASP A 95 -13.52 -13.48 -24.50
N PRO A 96 -12.80 -13.71 -23.39
CA PRO A 96 -11.44 -13.18 -23.20
C PRO A 96 -10.41 -13.82 -24.14
N LEU A 97 -10.70 -14.98 -24.75
CA LEU A 97 -9.80 -15.67 -25.69
C LEU A 97 -9.95 -15.16 -27.14
N ALA A 98 -11.03 -14.46 -27.48
CA ALA A 98 -11.32 -13.96 -28.83
C ALA A 98 -10.28 -12.96 -29.38
N TYR A 99 -9.40 -12.42 -28.52
CA TYR A 99 -8.30 -11.53 -28.89
C TYR A 99 -7.01 -12.27 -29.29
N GLY A 100 -7.01 -13.60 -29.17
CA GLY A 100 -5.93 -14.48 -29.56
C GLY A 100 -5.57 -14.34 -31.05
N ARG A 101 -4.27 -14.44 -31.36
CA ARG A 101 -3.72 -14.26 -32.70
C ARG A 101 -2.47 -15.10 -32.88
N GLU A 102 -2.24 -15.56 -34.10
CA GLU A 102 -0.97 -16.19 -34.49
C GLU A 102 0.18 -15.19 -34.42
N PHE A 103 1.40 -15.67 -34.13
CA PHE A 103 2.59 -14.84 -34.04
C PHE A 103 3.33 -14.74 -35.38
N ASP A 104 3.51 -13.53 -35.88
CA ASP A 104 4.25 -13.25 -37.11
C ASP A 104 5.75 -13.10 -36.82
N PHE A 105 6.52 -14.13 -37.14
CA PHE A 105 7.98 -14.15 -36.99
C PHE A 105 8.73 -13.21 -37.96
N SER A 106 8.05 -12.59 -38.94
CA SER A 106 8.64 -11.56 -39.81
C SER A 106 8.59 -10.15 -39.19
N ARG A 107 7.80 -9.95 -38.12
CA ARG A 107 7.57 -8.66 -37.46
C ARG A 107 8.21 -8.58 -36.08
N LEU A 108 8.38 -7.35 -35.59
CA LEU A 108 8.87 -7.11 -34.24
C LEU A 108 7.82 -7.50 -33.19
N PHE A 109 8.28 -8.11 -32.09
CA PHE A 109 7.41 -8.55 -30.98
C PHE A 109 6.60 -7.39 -30.39
N PHE A 110 7.24 -6.25 -30.09
CA PHE A 110 6.59 -5.14 -29.39
C PHE A 110 5.52 -4.42 -30.21
N GLU A 111 5.56 -4.50 -31.55
CA GLU A 111 4.47 -4.00 -32.40
C GLU A 111 3.22 -4.88 -32.24
N GLN A 112 3.38 -6.19 -32.44
CA GLN A 112 2.30 -7.18 -32.31
C GLN A 112 1.74 -7.22 -30.88
N PHE A 113 2.59 -7.06 -29.87
CA PHE A 113 2.18 -6.95 -28.48
C PHE A 113 1.39 -5.67 -28.20
N LYS A 114 1.80 -4.51 -28.74
CA LYS A 114 1.02 -3.26 -28.64
C LYS A 114 -0.33 -3.38 -29.35
N GLU A 115 -0.37 -4.00 -30.53
CA GLU A 115 -1.61 -4.31 -31.26
C GLU A 115 -2.52 -5.30 -30.50
N LEU A 116 -1.99 -6.04 -29.53
CA LEU A 116 -2.76 -6.89 -28.63
C LEU A 116 -3.23 -6.10 -27.40
N GLU A 117 -2.33 -5.36 -26.75
CA GLU A 117 -2.63 -4.52 -25.57
C GLU A 117 -3.67 -3.41 -25.85
N LEU A 118 -3.75 -2.95 -27.10
CA LEU A 118 -4.76 -1.99 -27.56
C LEU A 118 -6.10 -2.64 -27.92
N ALA A 119 -6.10 -3.91 -28.30
CA ALA A 119 -7.32 -4.63 -28.67
C ALA A 119 -8.00 -5.28 -27.46
N VAL A 120 -7.21 -5.78 -26.50
CA VAL A 120 -7.68 -6.43 -25.28
C VAL A 120 -8.30 -5.38 -24.34
N PRO A 121 -9.55 -5.56 -23.88
CA PRO A 121 -10.18 -4.68 -22.91
C PRO A 121 -9.43 -4.60 -21.59
N LYS A 122 -9.63 -3.53 -20.83
CA LYS A 122 -9.09 -3.35 -19.48
C LYS A 122 -10.21 -3.14 -18.46
N LEU A 123 -10.02 -3.61 -17.22
CA LEU A 123 -11.01 -3.47 -16.15
C LEU A 123 -11.08 -2.01 -15.67
N ALA A 124 -12.29 -1.45 -15.53
CA ALA A 124 -12.50 -0.04 -15.22
C ALA A 124 -11.88 0.43 -13.90
N LEU A 125 -12.02 -0.36 -12.83
CA LEU A 125 -11.40 -0.16 -11.51
C LEU A 125 -11.12 -1.54 -10.91
N ILE A 126 -10.04 -1.67 -10.14
CA ILE A 126 -9.74 -2.89 -9.37
C ILE A 126 -10.59 -2.86 -8.09
N ASN A 127 -11.88 -3.15 -8.26
CA ASN A 127 -12.81 -3.45 -7.19
C ASN A 127 -13.40 -4.86 -7.41
N ALA A 128 -13.47 -5.67 -6.35
CA ALA A 128 -14.08 -7.00 -6.37
C ALA A 128 -15.04 -7.19 -5.19
N LYS A 129 -16.12 -7.95 -5.40
CA LYS A 129 -17.05 -8.42 -4.35
C LYS A 129 -17.51 -7.32 -3.34
N SER A 130 -17.65 -6.06 -3.77
CA SER A 130 -17.93 -4.95 -2.85
C SER A 130 -19.32 -4.35 -3.08
N GLU A 131 -20.04 -4.08 -1.99
CA GLU A 131 -21.36 -3.47 -1.98
C GLU A 131 -21.24 -1.95 -1.75
N ASN A 132 -22.01 -1.13 -2.48
CA ASN A 132 -22.09 0.32 -2.27
C ASN A 132 -20.71 1.01 -2.15
N SER A 133 -19.78 0.66 -3.05
CA SER A 133 -18.35 1.02 -2.96
C SER A 133 -17.75 1.56 -4.28
N THR A 134 -18.57 2.19 -5.12
CA THR A 134 -18.26 2.54 -6.53
C THR A 134 -17.05 3.47 -6.72
N TYR A 135 -16.66 4.23 -5.70
CA TYR A 135 -15.51 5.16 -5.73
C TYR A 135 -14.26 4.58 -5.03
N THR A 136 -14.10 3.25 -5.06
CA THR A 136 -12.93 2.56 -4.50
C THR A 136 -12.07 1.91 -5.60
N ASN A 137 -10.76 1.83 -5.36
CA ASN A 137 -9.81 1.18 -6.26
C ASN A 137 -8.75 0.41 -5.46
N TYR A 138 -8.17 -0.63 -6.06
CA TYR A 138 -7.33 -1.64 -5.43
C TYR A 138 -7.97 -2.22 -4.15
N SER A 139 -9.19 -2.75 -4.29
CA SER A 139 -10.07 -3.07 -3.16
C SER A 139 -10.91 -4.34 -3.38
N ALA A 140 -11.22 -5.07 -2.31
CA ALA A 140 -12.06 -6.27 -2.36
C ALA A 140 -12.89 -6.50 -1.08
N GLU A 141 -14.07 -7.13 -1.22
CA GLU A 141 -14.86 -7.64 -0.08
C GLU A 141 -15.28 -6.56 0.93
N ASN A 142 -15.67 -5.38 0.43
CA ASN A 142 -16.05 -4.22 1.25
C ASN A 142 -17.53 -3.86 1.17
N ARG A 143 -18.02 -3.07 2.13
CA ARG A 143 -19.39 -2.54 2.16
C ARG A 143 -19.44 -1.07 2.59
N ASN A 144 -20.17 -0.23 1.86
CA ASN A 144 -20.35 1.20 2.16
C ASN A 144 -19.00 1.95 2.26
N LEU A 145 -18.15 1.84 1.24
CA LEU A 145 -16.89 2.59 1.16
C LEU A 145 -16.99 3.77 0.20
N TYR A 146 -16.50 4.94 0.63
CA TYR A 146 -16.45 6.12 -0.23
C TYR A 146 -15.05 6.75 -0.29
N MET A 147 -14.53 6.86 -1.52
CA MET A 147 -13.19 7.38 -1.83
C MET A 147 -12.04 6.71 -1.07
N VAL A 148 -12.22 5.44 -0.68
CA VAL A 148 -11.17 4.62 -0.08
C VAL A 148 -10.32 3.96 -1.16
N VAL A 149 -9.01 4.19 -1.11
CA VAL A 149 -8.02 3.56 -1.99
C VAL A 149 -7.20 2.57 -1.16
N GLY A 150 -7.22 1.30 -1.57
CA GLY A 150 -6.76 0.19 -0.73
C GLY A 150 -7.78 -0.13 0.36
N GLY A 151 -8.61 -1.14 0.13
CA GLY A 151 -9.64 -1.58 1.09
C GLY A 151 -9.91 -3.08 1.01
N LEU A 152 -9.83 -3.80 2.13
CA LEU A 152 -10.10 -5.24 2.19
C LEU A 152 -10.90 -5.60 3.44
N GLY A 153 -12.07 -6.22 3.26
CA GLY A 153 -12.91 -6.66 4.39
C GLY A 153 -13.40 -5.52 5.27
N ALA A 154 -13.57 -4.32 4.71
CA ALA A 154 -13.90 -3.10 5.44
C ALA A 154 -15.37 -2.69 5.28
N GLU A 155 -15.93 -2.05 6.30
CA GLU A 155 -17.35 -1.69 6.38
C GLU A 155 -17.56 -0.25 6.89
N ASP A 156 -18.42 0.54 6.25
CA ASP A 156 -18.74 1.91 6.66
C ASP A 156 -17.46 2.77 6.83
N CYS A 157 -16.67 2.88 5.76
CA CYS A 157 -15.34 3.50 5.76
C CYS A 157 -15.22 4.61 4.70
N TYR A 158 -14.82 5.80 5.12
CA TYR A 158 -14.94 7.04 4.34
C TYR A 158 -13.62 7.82 4.30
N TYR A 159 -13.30 8.43 3.16
CA TYR A 159 -12.18 9.39 2.98
C TYR A 159 -10.80 8.92 3.48
N SER A 160 -10.61 7.60 3.53
CA SER A 160 -9.47 6.95 4.18
C SER A 160 -8.57 6.24 3.16
N TYR A 161 -7.33 5.98 3.53
CA TYR A 161 -6.36 5.27 2.69
C TYR A 161 -5.90 4.01 3.40
N ARG A 162 -5.86 2.86 2.69
CA ARG A 162 -5.37 1.58 3.22
C ARG A 162 -6.13 1.12 4.48
N VAL A 163 -7.37 0.67 4.28
CA VAL A 163 -8.28 0.22 5.36
C VAL A 163 -8.51 -1.29 5.30
N PHE A 164 -8.01 -2.02 6.29
CA PHE A 164 -8.05 -3.49 6.31
C PHE A 164 -8.85 -4.02 7.50
N TYR A 165 -9.84 -4.88 7.24
CA TYR A 165 -10.65 -5.59 8.26
C TYR A 165 -11.24 -4.68 9.34
N SER A 166 -11.67 -3.47 8.96
CA SER A 166 -11.99 -2.36 9.87
C SER A 166 -13.40 -1.81 9.63
N LYS A 167 -14.01 -1.20 10.66
CA LYS A 167 -15.38 -0.66 10.60
C LYS A 167 -15.50 0.74 11.22
N ASP A 168 -16.44 1.55 10.73
CA ASP A 168 -16.77 2.89 11.23
C ASP A 168 -15.52 3.81 11.21
N ILE A 169 -14.96 4.01 10.02
CA ILE A 169 -13.69 4.71 9.82
C ILE A 169 -13.90 6.00 9.02
N CYS A 170 -13.29 7.10 9.46
CA CYS A 170 -13.21 8.32 8.66
C CYS A 170 -11.83 8.97 8.76
N ASP A 171 -11.34 9.53 7.65
CA ASP A 171 -10.08 10.29 7.55
C ASP A 171 -8.83 9.57 8.11
N CYS A 172 -8.77 8.24 8.00
CA CYS A 172 -7.66 7.43 8.52
C CYS A 172 -6.66 6.99 7.43
N TYR A 173 -5.43 6.70 7.84
CA TYR A 173 -4.34 6.26 6.95
C TYR A 173 -3.67 4.99 7.48
N ASP A 174 -3.62 3.94 6.67
CA ASP A 174 -2.92 2.67 6.96
C ASP A 174 -3.35 2.04 8.29
N ILE A 175 -4.55 1.46 8.31
CA ILE A 175 -5.16 0.86 9.50
C ILE A 175 -5.60 -0.58 9.30
N TYR A 176 -5.45 -1.39 10.37
CA TYR A 176 -5.70 -2.83 10.34
C TYR A 176 -6.47 -3.30 11.58
N LYS A 177 -7.66 -3.90 11.39
CA LYS A 177 -8.55 -4.36 12.47
C LYS A 177 -8.90 -3.26 13.47
N CYS A 178 -9.35 -2.12 12.97
CA CYS A 178 -9.76 -0.97 13.77
C CYS A 178 -11.28 -0.79 13.73
N GLU A 179 -11.88 -0.37 14.83
CA GLU A 179 -13.30 0.00 14.91
C GLU A 179 -13.46 1.43 15.44
N ARG A 180 -14.36 2.23 14.85
CA ARG A 180 -14.75 3.58 15.32
C ARG A 180 -13.54 4.49 15.48
N CYS A 181 -12.83 4.74 14.38
CA CYS A 181 -11.59 5.52 14.37
C CYS A 181 -11.69 6.76 13.47
N TYR A 182 -11.11 7.87 13.93
CA TYR A 182 -11.11 9.16 13.23
C TYR A 182 -9.73 9.83 13.30
N GLU A 183 -9.18 10.25 12.15
CA GLU A 183 -7.81 10.77 12.01
C GLU A 183 -6.75 9.89 12.71
N CYS A 184 -6.87 8.56 12.55
CA CYS A 184 -5.87 7.60 13.02
C CYS A 184 -4.90 7.21 11.88
N SER A 185 -3.59 7.13 12.19
CA SER A 185 -2.55 6.75 11.23
C SER A 185 -1.71 5.56 11.71
N GLU A 186 -1.32 4.68 10.78
CA GLU A 186 -0.26 3.67 10.96
C GLU A 186 -0.53 2.75 12.17
N SER A 187 -1.78 2.30 12.32
CA SER A 187 -2.30 1.78 13.60
C SER A 187 -3.13 0.50 13.42
N GLY A 188 -3.16 -0.37 14.43
CA GLY A 188 -3.91 -1.63 14.31
C GLY A 188 -4.41 -2.27 15.60
N ASN A 189 -5.54 -2.95 15.52
CA ASN A 189 -6.28 -3.46 16.69
C ASN A 189 -6.69 -2.30 17.62
N LEU A 190 -7.29 -1.25 17.05
CA LEU A 190 -7.82 -0.09 17.79
C LEU A 190 -9.35 -0.13 17.94
N TYR A 191 -9.86 0.41 19.05
CA TYR A 191 -11.30 0.58 19.27
C TYR A 191 -11.59 1.97 19.86
N ASN A 192 -12.48 2.74 19.20
CA ASN A 192 -12.95 4.05 19.67
C ASN A 192 -11.80 5.05 19.91
N CYS A 193 -10.94 5.23 18.90
CA CYS A 193 -9.72 6.04 18.96
C CYS A 193 -9.81 7.30 18.06
N THR A 194 -9.11 8.37 18.42
CA THR A 194 -9.20 9.67 17.71
C THR A 194 -7.85 10.40 17.66
N PHE A 195 -7.42 10.90 16.50
CA PHE A 195 -6.13 11.59 16.32
C PHE A 195 -4.93 10.77 16.85
N CYS A 196 -4.87 9.47 16.52
CA CYS A 196 -3.87 8.55 17.08
C CYS A 196 -2.89 8.03 16.01
N THR A 197 -1.60 8.12 16.27
CA THR A 197 -0.52 7.72 15.34
C THR A 197 0.33 6.61 15.91
N ASN A 198 0.60 5.57 15.12
CA ASN A 198 1.49 4.46 15.49
C ASN A 198 1.03 3.73 16.77
N CYS A 199 -0.28 3.48 16.88
CA CYS A 199 -0.94 2.92 18.05
C CYS A 199 -1.46 1.50 17.80
N PHE A 200 -1.24 0.59 18.77
CA PHE A 200 -1.55 -0.83 18.59
C PHE A 200 -2.25 -1.48 19.79
N THR A 201 -3.22 -2.36 19.53
CA THR A 201 -3.90 -3.20 20.54
C THR A 201 -4.40 -2.36 21.73
N SER A 202 -5.15 -1.30 21.42
CA SER A 202 -5.46 -0.22 22.38
C SER A 202 -6.87 0.34 22.17
N PHE A 203 -7.52 0.84 23.22
CA PHE A 203 -8.89 1.39 23.13
C PHE A 203 -9.13 2.64 23.98
N ASP A 204 -10.07 3.49 23.56
CA ASP A 204 -10.34 4.81 24.15
C ASP A 204 -9.08 5.70 24.22
N LEU A 205 -8.35 5.83 23.11
CA LEU A 205 -7.20 6.73 22.97
C LEU A 205 -7.62 8.02 22.24
N VAL A 206 -7.16 9.18 22.73
CA VAL A 206 -7.30 10.46 22.02
C VAL A 206 -5.99 11.24 22.03
N LEU A 207 -5.56 11.72 20.86
CA LEU A 207 -4.30 12.47 20.66
C LEU A 207 -3.05 11.71 21.13
N CYS A 208 -3.06 10.38 21.05
CA CYS A 208 -1.96 9.53 21.50
C CYS A 208 -1.01 9.15 20.36
N LYS A 209 0.29 9.02 20.67
CA LYS A 209 1.32 8.58 19.71
C LYS A 209 2.11 7.39 20.25
N ASP A 210 2.57 6.49 19.39
CA ASP A 210 3.50 5.41 19.74
C ASP A 210 3.03 4.52 20.93
N CYS A 211 1.72 4.38 21.17
CA CYS A 211 1.16 3.68 22.35
C CYS A 211 0.70 2.25 22.05
N ILE A 212 1.03 1.29 22.91
CA ILE A 212 0.69 -0.14 22.72
C ILE A 212 0.05 -0.73 23.99
N GLY A 213 -1.01 -1.54 23.84
CA GLY A 213 -1.69 -2.19 24.96
C GLY A 213 -2.42 -1.23 25.90
N CYS A 214 -2.71 -0.01 25.44
CA CYS A 214 -3.19 1.08 26.28
C CYS A 214 -4.71 1.22 26.26
N LYS A 215 -5.28 1.68 27.36
CA LYS A 215 -6.74 1.77 27.55
C LYS A 215 -7.09 3.08 28.22
N ASN A 216 -8.02 3.88 27.70
CA ASN A 216 -8.40 5.15 28.34
C ASN A 216 -7.15 6.05 28.56
N CYS A 217 -6.59 6.56 27.46
CA CYS A 217 -5.41 7.45 27.47
C CYS A 217 -5.65 8.73 26.65
N PHE A 218 -5.14 9.87 27.14
CA PHE A 218 -5.30 11.16 26.49
C PHE A 218 -3.98 11.94 26.36
N GLY A 219 -3.59 12.29 25.14
CA GLY A 219 -2.36 13.06 24.88
C GLY A 219 -1.10 12.33 25.35
N CYS A 220 -1.05 11.01 25.21
CA CYS A 220 0.01 10.15 25.74
C CYS A 220 0.94 9.65 24.64
N VAL A 221 2.22 9.47 24.99
CA VAL A 221 3.26 9.04 24.05
C VAL A 221 4.14 7.92 24.62
N ASN A 222 4.54 6.97 23.78
CA ASN A 222 5.43 5.85 24.15
C ASN A 222 4.92 4.93 25.29
N LEU A 223 3.65 5.01 25.70
CA LEU A 223 3.12 4.18 26.79
C LEU A 223 2.96 2.70 26.39
N ARG A 224 3.18 1.80 27.35
CA ARG A 224 3.05 0.35 27.20
C ARG A 224 2.19 -0.22 28.33
N ASN A 225 1.10 -0.89 27.99
CA ASN A 225 0.19 -1.56 28.94
C ASN A 225 -0.27 -0.66 30.10
N LYS A 226 -0.70 0.57 29.78
CA LYS A 226 -1.18 1.58 30.75
C LYS A 226 -2.66 1.88 30.59
N GLN A 227 -3.30 2.28 31.68
CA GLN A 227 -4.69 2.73 31.66
C GLN A 227 -4.94 3.90 32.59
N PHE A 228 -5.86 4.80 32.20
CA PHE A 228 -6.18 6.06 32.89
C PHE A 228 -4.97 7.00 32.97
N PHE A 229 -4.38 7.31 31.81
CA PHE A 229 -3.24 8.24 31.72
C PHE A 229 -3.60 9.50 30.93
N ILE A 230 -3.14 10.66 31.42
CA ILE A 230 -3.22 11.95 30.71
C ILE A 230 -1.81 12.55 30.70
N TYR A 231 -1.30 12.90 29.52
CA TYR A 231 0.05 13.51 29.35
C TYR A 231 1.16 12.69 30.03
N ASN A 232 1.10 11.36 29.84
CA ASN A 232 1.96 10.36 30.48
C ASN A 232 1.91 10.29 32.02
N GLN A 233 1.01 11.02 32.70
CA GLN A 233 0.77 10.90 34.15
C GLN A 233 -0.40 9.97 34.45
N PRO A 234 -0.34 9.15 35.53
CA PRO A 234 -1.44 8.30 35.97
C PRO A 234 -2.53 9.07 36.71
N PHE A 235 -3.78 8.63 36.55
CA PHE A 235 -4.96 9.15 37.23
C PHE A 235 -5.79 8.00 37.84
N SER A 236 -6.69 8.32 38.77
CA SER A 236 -7.79 7.40 39.12
C SER A 236 -8.81 7.35 37.98
N GLU A 237 -9.70 6.36 37.96
CA GLU A 237 -10.70 6.26 36.91
C GLU A 237 -11.66 7.47 36.91
N GLU A 238 -12.11 7.93 38.08
CA GLU A 238 -13.03 9.06 38.23
C GLU A 238 -12.37 10.38 37.82
N SER A 239 -11.13 10.59 38.28
CA SER A 239 -10.36 11.80 37.96
C SER A 239 -9.95 11.84 36.47
N TYR A 240 -9.61 10.70 35.89
CA TYR A 240 -9.41 10.56 34.44
C TYR A 240 -10.69 10.90 33.66
N ARG A 241 -11.82 10.26 33.99
CA ARG A 241 -13.09 10.46 33.28
C ARG A 241 -13.55 11.91 33.35
N SER A 242 -13.46 12.53 34.52
CA SER A 242 -13.77 13.95 34.72
C SER A 242 -12.87 14.87 33.88
N ARG A 243 -11.53 14.71 34.00
CA ARG A 243 -10.57 15.57 33.30
C ARG A 243 -10.60 15.39 31.78
N VAL A 244 -10.79 14.17 31.27
CA VAL A 244 -10.92 13.94 29.82
C VAL A 244 -12.25 14.46 29.27
N ALA A 245 -13.34 14.41 30.03
CA ALA A 245 -14.61 15.05 29.64
C ALA A 245 -14.50 16.60 29.56
N GLU A 246 -13.57 17.20 30.29
CA GLU A 246 -13.20 18.61 30.16
C GLU A 246 -12.33 18.84 28.91
N LEU A 247 -11.21 18.12 28.78
CA LEU A 247 -10.23 18.31 27.70
C LEU A 247 -10.83 18.04 26.30
N LYS A 248 -11.75 17.07 26.17
CA LYS A 248 -12.45 16.78 24.91
C LYS A 248 -13.33 17.92 24.39
N LYS A 249 -13.69 18.90 25.22
CA LYS A 249 -14.52 20.06 24.79
C LYS A 249 -13.80 20.96 23.79
N ASN A 250 -12.47 21.02 23.81
CA ASN A 250 -11.70 21.81 22.84
C ASN A 250 -10.31 21.22 22.60
N LEU A 251 -10.25 20.20 21.74
CA LEU A 251 -9.00 19.54 21.35
C LEU A 251 -7.96 20.51 20.74
N LYS A 252 -8.39 21.63 20.14
CA LYS A 252 -7.47 22.63 19.55
C LYS A 252 -6.65 23.40 20.58
N LEU A 253 -7.15 23.57 21.81
CA LEU A 253 -6.41 24.25 22.88
C LEU A 253 -5.34 23.37 23.53
N VAL A 254 -5.57 22.05 23.55
CA VAL A 254 -4.67 21.08 24.21
C VAL A 254 -3.63 20.48 23.28
N LYS A 255 -3.92 20.41 21.96
CA LYS A 255 -3.01 19.87 20.94
C LYS A 255 -1.59 20.48 20.99
N PRO A 256 -1.38 21.81 21.16
CA PRO A 256 -0.02 22.37 21.25
C PRO A 256 0.80 21.91 22.45
N ASP A 257 0.19 21.59 23.60
CA ASP A 257 0.91 21.08 24.77
C ASP A 257 1.21 19.59 24.67
N ILE A 258 0.33 18.84 23.99
CA ILE A 258 0.55 17.44 23.62
C ILE A 258 1.68 17.33 22.58
N GLU A 259 1.72 18.23 21.59
CA GLU A 259 2.80 18.30 20.59
C GLU A 259 4.15 18.64 21.22
N LYS A 260 4.19 19.53 22.22
CA LYS A 260 5.40 19.75 23.04
C LYS A 260 5.82 18.48 23.78
N LEU A 261 4.91 17.80 24.48
CA LEU A 261 5.21 16.54 25.16
C LEU A 261 5.76 15.49 24.19
N HIS A 262 5.12 15.33 23.02
CA HIS A 262 5.56 14.40 21.99
C HIS A 262 6.98 14.75 21.50
N ALA A 263 7.30 16.02 21.28
CA ALA A 263 8.63 16.47 20.88
C ALA A 263 9.72 16.32 21.98
N THR A 264 9.35 16.19 23.26
CA THR A 264 10.32 15.97 24.35
C THR A 264 10.75 14.52 24.58
N VAL A 265 10.08 13.53 23.95
CA VAL A 265 10.41 12.11 24.14
C VAL A 265 11.17 11.54 22.95
N PRO A 266 11.97 10.46 23.13
CA PRO A 266 12.61 9.78 22.02
C PRO A 266 11.59 9.23 21.01
N HIS A 267 11.80 9.58 19.73
CA HIS A 267 11.12 8.96 18.60
C HIS A 267 12.04 7.95 17.90
N ARG A 268 11.44 6.95 17.25
CA ARG A 268 12.16 6.00 16.40
C ARG A 268 12.44 6.65 15.04
N PHE A 269 13.62 6.39 14.46
CA PHE A 269 13.93 6.74 13.08
C PHE A 269 13.15 5.85 12.09
N ALA A 270 13.04 4.57 12.41
CA ALA A 270 12.25 3.57 11.68
C ALA A 270 11.83 2.45 12.65
N GLN A 271 10.80 1.69 12.30
CA GLN A 271 10.44 0.42 12.93
C GLN A 271 11.14 -0.73 12.20
N GLN A 272 12.21 -1.24 12.80
CA GLN A 272 13.02 -2.36 12.34
C GLN A 272 12.90 -3.51 13.35
N VAL A 273 12.55 -4.73 12.90
CA VAL A 273 12.52 -5.94 13.75
C VAL A 273 13.19 -7.11 13.04
N GLN A 274 14.04 -7.86 13.77
CA GLN A 274 14.71 -9.09 13.33
C GLN A 274 15.35 -9.02 11.93
N CYS A 275 16.23 -8.04 11.73
CA CYS A 275 16.75 -7.59 10.44
C CYS A 275 18.18 -8.07 10.11
N GLU A 276 18.53 -8.09 8.82
CA GLU A 276 19.88 -7.90 8.27
C GLU A 276 19.81 -7.03 6.98
N ASN A 277 20.92 -6.37 6.61
CA ASN A 277 21.07 -5.11 5.83
C ASN A 277 19.78 -4.26 5.66
N VAL A 278 19.69 -3.13 6.35
CA VAL A 278 18.47 -2.30 6.42
C VAL A 278 18.69 -0.82 6.04
N THR A 279 17.75 -0.02 5.51
CA THR A 279 16.26 -0.04 5.31
C THR A 279 15.32 0.53 6.38
N GLY A 280 14.23 1.12 5.89
CA GLY A 280 13.01 1.51 6.60
C GLY A 280 11.88 1.64 5.56
N ASP A 281 10.61 1.83 5.90
CA ASP A 281 9.91 1.82 7.18
C ASP A 281 8.46 1.39 6.86
N GLN A 282 7.75 0.51 7.58
CA GLN A 282 8.07 -0.26 8.79
C GLN A 282 8.31 -1.74 8.45
N LEU A 283 9.43 -2.34 8.90
CA LEU A 283 10.01 -3.56 8.32
C LEU A 283 10.27 -4.66 9.38
N TRP A 284 9.46 -5.73 9.40
CA TRP A 284 9.43 -6.70 10.51
C TRP A 284 9.75 -8.15 10.11
N GLN A 285 10.93 -8.63 10.56
CA GLN A 285 11.65 -9.89 10.34
C GLN A 285 12.35 -9.97 8.96
N CYS A 286 13.52 -9.36 8.78
CA CYS A 286 14.19 -9.15 7.47
C CYS A 286 15.61 -9.72 7.36
N LYS A 287 16.13 -9.82 6.13
CA LYS A 287 17.56 -9.92 5.80
C LYS A 287 17.85 -9.25 4.43
N ASP A 288 19.10 -8.89 4.20
CA ASP A 288 19.73 -8.26 3.02
C ASP A 288 18.84 -7.39 2.13
N CYS A 289 18.32 -6.30 2.71
CA CYS A 289 17.56 -5.26 2.02
C CYS A 289 18.41 -3.97 1.77
N ALA A 290 17.87 -2.97 1.06
CA ALA A 290 18.44 -1.61 0.85
C ALA A 290 17.47 -0.61 0.16
N ASN A 291 16.26 -0.39 0.68
CA ASN A 291 15.94 0.89 1.33
C ASN A 291 14.48 1.09 1.73
N CYS A 292 13.50 0.40 1.13
CA CYS A 292 12.20 1.03 0.92
C CYS A 292 10.95 0.38 1.55
N TYR A 293 9.84 1.13 1.48
CA TYR A 293 9.07 1.48 2.68
C TYR A 293 7.80 0.62 2.85
N THR A 294 7.82 -0.16 3.93
CA THR A 294 6.89 -1.13 4.56
C THR A 294 7.08 -2.59 4.12
N LEU A 295 7.36 -3.51 5.05
CA LEU A 295 7.46 -4.96 4.79
C LEU A 295 7.28 -5.83 6.05
N LYS A 296 7.02 -7.13 5.87
CA LYS A 296 6.90 -8.15 6.94
C LYS A 296 7.56 -9.48 6.50
N ASN A 297 8.03 -10.29 7.45
CA ASN A 297 8.55 -11.68 7.36
C ASN A 297 9.31 -12.05 6.07
N SER A 298 10.62 -11.77 6.03
CA SER A 298 11.36 -11.44 4.80
C SER A 298 12.87 -11.78 4.78
N ARG A 299 13.50 -11.73 3.59
CA ARG A 299 14.96 -11.65 3.34
C ARG A 299 15.31 -11.27 1.90
N ASP A 300 16.58 -10.93 1.67
CA ASP A 300 17.25 -10.60 0.40
C ASP A 300 16.42 -9.73 -0.58
N CYS A 301 15.77 -8.66 -0.10
CA CYS A 301 14.81 -7.85 -0.88
C CYS A 301 15.42 -6.60 -1.51
N ALA A 302 15.42 -6.49 -2.85
CA ALA A 302 16.10 -5.44 -3.63
C ALA A 302 15.29 -4.33 -4.38
N TYR A 303 14.56 -3.42 -3.75
CA TYR A 303 14.43 -3.18 -2.32
C TYR A 303 13.06 -2.59 -1.90
N THR A 304 12.01 -2.84 -2.71
CA THR A 304 10.54 -2.80 -2.46
C THR A 304 9.87 -1.52 -1.93
N ARG A 305 8.62 -1.21 -2.34
CA ARG A 305 7.71 -0.32 -1.57
C ARG A 305 6.39 -1.02 -1.23
N ILE A 306 6.13 -1.17 0.06
CA ILE A 306 5.02 -1.87 0.73
C ILE A 306 4.95 -3.39 0.42
N GLY A 307 4.93 -4.20 1.48
CA GLY A 307 5.10 -5.66 1.43
C GLY A 307 4.59 -6.37 2.68
N GLU A 308 4.33 -7.67 2.58
CA GLU A 308 4.14 -8.60 3.71
C GLU A 308 4.61 -10.01 3.26
N ASN A 309 5.27 -10.75 4.15
CA ASN A 309 5.80 -12.12 3.97
C ASN A 309 6.73 -12.36 2.74
N SER A 310 7.87 -11.65 2.58
CA SER A 310 8.62 -11.51 1.28
C SER A 310 10.09 -12.00 1.17
N LYS A 311 10.48 -12.93 0.26
CA LYS A 311 11.89 -13.41 0.10
C LYS A 311 12.25 -13.95 -1.31
N ASP A 312 12.91 -13.31 -2.26
CA ASP A 312 13.98 -12.33 -2.25
C ASP A 312 13.66 -11.35 -3.41
N CYS A 313 13.33 -10.10 -3.12
CA CYS A 313 12.40 -9.33 -3.96
C CYS A 313 12.97 -8.02 -4.55
N THR A 314 13.45 -8.07 -5.79
CA THR A 314 14.03 -6.92 -6.53
C THR A 314 12.94 -6.08 -7.22
N ASP A 315 13.09 -4.75 -7.29
CA ASP A 315 12.25 -3.84 -8.11
C ASP A 315 10.71 -3.85 -7.83
N CYS A 316 10.26 -4.07 -6.59
CA CYS A 316 8.82 -4.24 -6.25
C CYS A 316 8.09 -2.97 -5.73
N ASN A 317 6.76 -2.87 -5.91
CA ASN A 317 5.98 -1.64 -5.69
C ASN A 317 4.66 -1.76 -4.87
N PHE A 318 4.12 -2.96 -4.59
CA PHE A 318 3.06 -3.20 -3.59
C PHE A 318 2.78 -4.71 -3.46
N CYS A 319 3.08 -5.34 -2.33
CA CYS A 319 3.15 -6.81 -2.22
C CYS A 319 2.53 -7.40 -0.92
N ASP A 320 2.12 -8.67 -0.96
CA ASP A 320 1.68 -9.49 0.18
C ASP A 320 1.83 -11.00 -0.17
N ASN A 321 2.41 -11.81 0.73
CA ASN A 321 2.80 -13.23 0.59
C ASN A 321 3.67 -13.55 -0.63
N CYS A 322 5.01 -13.49 -0.48
CA CYS A 322 5.94 -13.40 -1.61
C CYS A 322 7.24 -14.21 -1.44
N GLU A 323 7.71 -14.84 -2.51
CA GLU A 323 9.12 -15.18 -2.71
C GLU A 323 9.58 -14.87 -4.15
N LEU A 324 10.89 -14.62 -4.35
CA LEU A 324 11.59 -14.25 -5.60
C LEU A 324 10.88 -13.22 -6.54
N GLN A 325 10.67 -11.99 -6.09
CA GLN A 325 9.99 -10.96 -6.90
C GLN A 325 10.92 -9.99 -7.67
N TYR A 326 10.36 -9.30 -8.66
CA TYR A 326 11.00 -8.85 -9.91
C TYR A 326 10.31 -7.56 -10.41
N LEU A 327 10.95 -6.78 -11.31
CA LEU A 327 10.37 -5.94 -12.41
C LEU A 327 11.29 -4.76 -12.80
N SER A 328 12.47 -5.06 -13.37
CA SER A 328 13.45 -4.05 -13.86
C SER A 328 13.10 -3.49 -15.24
#